data_AF-A0A818BB57-F1
#
_entry.id   AF-A0A818BB57-F1
#
_cell.length_a   1.000
_cell.length_b   1.000
_cell.length_c   1.000
_cell.angle_alpha   90.00
_cell.angle_beta   90.00
_cell.angle_gamma   90.00
#
_symmetry.space_group_name_H-M   'P 1'
#
loop_
_entity.id
_entity.type
_entity.pdbx_description
1 polymer ?
#
loop_
_entity_poly.entity_id
_entity_poly.type
_entity_poly.pdbx_seq_one_letter_code
_entity_poly.pdbx_strand_id
1 'polypeptide(L)'
;MDIPMIKHSAEQFFFQSHPFSDLILVVQDKELYVDKSVLAAGSKVFQSYFQDENIDSIEILDVSTSEMIELLQFLYPQFRCTINNDNVTILLVLGNKFLREKLPDLKIGSVLKISSH
;
A
#
# COMPACT_ATOMS: atom_id res chain seq x y z
N MET A 1 11.57 -18.60 -21.60
CA MET A 1 10.57 -17.59 -22.03
C MET A 1 10.36 -16.67 -20.84
N ASP A 2 11.10 -15.57 -20.80
CA ASP A 2 10.79 -14.47 -19.89
C ASP A 2 9.54 -13.78 -20.39
N ILE A 3 8.53 -13.64 -19.54
CA ILE A 3 7.33 -12.84 -19.84
C ILE A 3 7.45 -11.54 -19.03
N PRO A 4 7.99 -10.44 -19.60
CA PRO A 4 8.09 -9.16 -18.90
C PRO A 4 6.79 -8.35 -18.89
N MET A 5 5.62 -8.95 -19.14
CA MET A 5 4.36 -8.20 -19.36
C MET A 5 3.56 -7.84 -18.10
N ILE A 6 3.94 -8.29 -16.90
CA ILE A 6 3.07 -8.14 -15.71
C ILE A 6 3.35 -6.86 -14.91
N LYS A 7 4.60 -6.39 -14.83
CA LYS A 7 4.94 -5.20 -14.02
C LYS A 7 4.26 -3.91 -14.49
N HIS A 8 4.14 -3.72 -15.81
CA HIS A 8 3.56 -2.48 -16.35
C HIS A 8 2.04 -2.36 -16.10
N SER A 9 1.34 -3.49 -15.93
CA SER A 9 -0.11 -3.49 -15.68
C SER A 9 -0.46 -3.07 -14.25
N ALA A 10 0.38 -3.39 -13.26
CA ALA A 10 0.09 -3.09 -11.86
C ALA A 10 0.35 -1.62 -11.54
N GLU A 11 1.47 -1.06 -12.01
CA GLU A 11 1.76 0.37 -11.84
C GLU A 11 0.65 1.23 -12.45
N GLN A 12 0.24 0.93 -13.69
CA GLN A 12 -0.86 1.63 -14.35
C GLN A 12 -2.17 1.55 -13.58
N PHE A 13 -2.47 0.38 -12.99
CA PHE A 13 -3.68 0.19 -12.19
C PHE A 13 -3.71 1.12 -10.98
N PHE A 14 -2.61 1.21 -10.22
CA PHE A 14 -2.58 2.05 -9.02
C PHE A 14 -2.50 3.55 -9.33
N PHE A 15 -1.99 3.97 -10.49
CA PHE A 15 -1.95 5.39 -10.86
C PHE A 15 -3.23 5.91 -11.52
N GLN A 16 -4.25 5.06 -11.71
CA GLN A 16 -5.51 5.44 -12.32
C GLN A 16 -6.65 5.27 -11.31
N SER A 17 -7.44 6.33 -11.12
CA SER A 17 -8.70 6.21 -10.38
C SER A 17 -9.61 5.17 -11.05
N HIS A 18 -10.17 4.28 -10.25
CA HIS A 18 -11.12 3.28 -10.70
C HIS A 18 -12.38 3.30 -9.83
N PRO A 19 -13.53 2.78 -10.31
CA PRO A 19 -14.81 2.90 -9.61
C PRO A 19 -14.85 2.32 -8.19
N PHE A 20 -13.87 1.47 -7.86
CA PHE A 20 -13.77 0.80 -6.57
C PHE A 20 -12.77 1.45 -5.62
N SER A 21 -11.87 2.32 -6.12
CA SER A 21 -10.87 2.98 -5.27
C SER A 21 -11.56 3.96 -4.34
N ASP A 22 -11.50 3.70 -3.04
CA ASP A 22 -12.11 4.48 -1.97
C ASP A 22 -11.05 5.08 -1.01
N LEU A 23 -9.77 5.01 -1.39
CA LEU A 23 -8.63 5.59 -0.69
C LEU A 23 -7.51 5.98 -1.65
N ILE A 24 -6.83 7.10 -1.36
CA ILE A 24 -5.61 7.54 -2.04
C ILE A 24 -4.41 7.40 -1.09
N LEU A 25 -3.39 6.64 -1.48
CA LEU A 25 -2.08 6.67 -0.81
C LEU A 25 -1.17 7.68 -1.52
N VAL A 26 -0.73 8.71 -0.83
CA VAL A 26 0.23 9.69 -1.35
C VAL A 26 1.63 9.24 -0.95
N VAL A 27 2.43 8.79 -1.92
CA VAL A 27 3.78 8.24 -1.70
C VAL A 27 4.78 8.97 -2.59
N GLN A 28 5.69 9.74 -1.98
CA GLN A 28 6.64 10.61 -2.71
C GLN A 28 5.92 11.54 -3.71
N ASP A 29 4.90 12.27 -3.22
CA ASP A 29 4.09 13.19 -4.03
C ASP A 29 3.29 12.53 -5.18
N LYS A 30 3.21 11.20 -5.21
CA LYS A 30 2.41 10.46 -6.19
C LYS A 30 1.19 9.84 -5.53
N GLU A 31 0.05 9.97 -6.20
CA GLU A 31 -1.22 9.38 -5.77
C GLU A 31 -1.36 7.94 -6.28
N LEU A 32 -1.61 7.02 -5.36
CA LEU A 32 -1.96 5.64 -5.65
C LEU A 32 -3.41 5.40 -5.22
N TYR A 33 -4.26 5.07 -6.18
CA TYR A 33 -5.68 4.75 -5.98
C TYR A 33 -5.82 3.29 -5.57
N VAL A 34 -6.43 3.05 -4.41
CA VAL A 34 -6.50 1.73 -3.78
C VAL A 34 -7.85 1.52 -3.06
N ASP A 35 -8.16 0.26 -2.79
CA ASP A 35 -9.33 -0.19 -2.06
C ASP A 35 -9.00 -0.44 -0.57
N LYS A 36 -9.73 0.23 0.34
CA LYS A 36 -9.67 0.05 1.80
C LYS A 36 -9.88 -1.41 2.18
N SER A 37 -10.84 -2.09 1.54
CA SER A 37 -11.17 -3.49 1.85
C SER A 37 -10.01 -4.44 1.59
N VAL A 38 -9.27 -4.25 0.50
CA VAL A 38 -8.13 -5.09 0.15
C VAL A 38 -6.98 -4.84 1.13
N LEU A 39 -6.70 -3.57 1.43
CA LEU A 39 -5.67 -3.20 2.41
C LEU A 39 -6.00 -3.75 3.80
N ALA A 40 -7.23 -3.57 4.29
CA ALA A 40 -7.66 -4.08 5.59
C ALA A 40 -7.62 -5.60 5.69
N ALA A 41 -7.96 -6.30 4.60
CA ALA A 41 -7.88 -7.77 4.56
C ALA A 41 -6.44 -8.27 4.67
N GLY A 42 -5.48 -7.56 4.07
CA GLY A 42 -4.07 -7.91 4.09
C GLY A 42 -3.28 -7.33 5.27
N SER A 43 -3.80 -6.31 5.96
CA SER A 43 -3.12 -5.54 7.00
C SER A 43 -4.05 -5.17 8.15
N LYS A 44 -3.76 -5.70 9.34
CA LYS A 44 -4.44 -5.26 10.57
C LYS A 44 -4.19 -3.79 10.90
N VAL A 45 -3.04 -3.23 10.49
CA VAL A 45 -2.73 -1.81 10.70
C VAL A 45 -3.72 -0.94 9.94
N PHE A 46 -3.90 -1.19 8.64
CA PHE A 46 -4.88 -0.48 7.83
C PHE A 46 -6.31 -0.77 8.31
N GLN A 47 -6.63 -2.01 8.69
CA GLN A 47 -7.93 -2.36 9.25
C GLN A 47 -8.28 -1.51 10.47
N SER A 48 -7.40 -1.46 11.48
CA SER A 48 -7.63 -0.64 12.68
C SER A 48 -7.75 0.84 12.32
N TYR A 49 -7.00 1.30 11.32
CA TYR A 49 -7.02 2.69 10.90
C TYR A 49 -8.35 3.11 10.24
N PHE A 50 -8.98 2.22 9.47
CA PHE A 50 -10.25 2.52 8.79
C PHE A 50 -11.49 2.30 9.67
N GLN A 51 -11.36 1.65 10.83
CA GLN A 51 -12.52 1.37 11.69
C GLN A 51 -13.09 2.61 12.35
N ASP A 52 -12.22 3.57 12.69
CA ASP A 52 -12.59 4.70 13.54
C ASP A 52 -12.68 6.03 12.77
N GLU A 53 -12.30 6.07 11.48
CA GLU A 53 -12.17 7.31 10.72
C GLU A 53 -12.68 7.19 9.27
N ASN A 54 -13.32 8.27 8.78
CA ASN A 54 -13.65 8.41 7.36
C ASN A 54 -12.47 9.08 6.65
N ILE A 55 -11.55 8.28 6.12
CA ILE A 55 -10.28 8.72 5.55
C ILE A 55 -10.28 8.49 4.04
N ASP A 56 -10.10 9.54 3.25
CA ASP A 56 -10.05 9.42 1.79
C ASP A 56 -8.62 9.48 1.25
N SER A 57 -7.66 9.96 2.05
CA SER A 57 -6.25 10.00 1.67
C SER A 57 -5.28 9.78 2.85
N ILE A 58 -4.14 9.15 2.57
CA ILE A 58 -3.07 8.87 3.54
C ILE A 58 -1.72 9.16 2.89
N GLU A 59 -0.95 10.09 3.46
CA GLU A 59 0.44 10.31 3.06
C GLU A 59 1.36 9.24 3.66
N ILE A 60 2.38 8.77 2.92
CA ILE A 60 3.37 7.77 3.36
C ILE A 60 4.77 8.35 3.14
N LEU A 61 5.47 8.69 4.22
CA LEU A 61 6.69 9.52 4.16
C LEU A 61 8.02 8.74 4.07
N ASP A 62 8.04 7.45 4.41
CA ASP A 62 9.29 6.65 4.47
C ASP A 62 9.26 5.38 3.60
N VAL A 63 8.62 5.45 2.44
CA VAL A 63 8.56 4.35 1.47
C VAL A 63 8.63 4.96 0.08
N SER A 64 9.43 4.39 -0.83
CA SER A 64 9.39 4.83 -2.22
C SER A 64 8.13 4.34 -2.93
N THR A 65 7.68 5.05 -3.96
CA THR A 65 6.49 4.62 -4.71
C THR A 65 6.65 3.21 -5.28
N SER A 66 7.85 2.85 -5.76
CA SER A 66 8.13 1.51 -6.29
C SER A 66 8.04 0.42 -5.22
N GLU A 67 8.57 0.67 -4.02
CA GLU A 67 8.48 -0.29 -2.91
C GLU A 67 7.03 -0.48 -2.45
N MET A 68 6.26 0.61 -2.39
CA MET A 68 4.83 0.52 -2.07
C MET A 68 4.08 -0.30 -3.13
N ILE A 69 4.36 -0.09 -4.41
CA ILE A 69 3.72 -0.86 -5.50
C ILE A 69 4.08 -2.35 -5.42
N GLU A 70 5.29 -2.72 -5.00
CA GLU A 70 5.64 -4.13 -4.74
C GLU A 70 4.79 -4.73 -3.61
N LEU A 71 4.58 -3.99 -2.51
CA LEU A 71 3.69 -4.41 -1.43
C LEU A 71 2.24 -4.53 -1.91
N LEU A 72 1.73 -3.53 -2.65
CA LEU A 72 0.36 -3.56 -3.15
C LEU A 72 0.13 -4.74 -4.10
N GLN A 73 1.07 -5.03 -5.01
CA GLN A 73 1.01 -6.23 -5.85
C GLN A 73 0.97 -7.53 -5.05
N PHE A 74 1.63 -7.56 -3.89
CA PHE A 74 1.57 -8.71 -2.99
C PHE A 74 0.20 -8.85 -2.30
N LEU A 75 -0.44 -7.74 -1.95
CA LEU A 75 -1.75 -7.74 -1.26
C LEU A 75 -2.94 -7.97 -2.21
N TYR A 76 -2.83 -7.52 -3.45
CA TYR A 76 -3.91 -7.53 -4.44
C TYR A 76 -3.95 -8.88 -5.19
N PRO A 77 -4.97 -9.73 -4.97
CA PRO A 77 -4.97 -11.10 -5.49
C PRO A 77 -4.96 -11.20 -7.03
N GLN A 78 -5.41 -10.15 -7.73
CA GLN A 78 -5.40 -10.11 -9.19
C GLN A 78 -3.98 -10.01 -9.77
N PHE A 79 -3.00 -9.54 -8.99
CA PHE A 79 -1.62 -9.47 -9.44
C PHE A 79 -0.86 -10.72 -9.03
N ARG A 80 -0.13 -11.30 -9.99
CA ARG A 80 0.82 -12.36 -9.69
C ARG A 80 2.12 -11.75 -9.18
N CYS A 81 2.22 -11.62 -7.86
CA CYS A 81 3.49 -11.30 -7.22
C CYS A 81 4.35 -12.58 -7.11
N THR A 82 5.51 -12.61 -7.78
CA THR A 82 6.51 -13.66 -7.58
C THR A 82 7.59 -13.12 -6.65
N ILE A 83 7.79 -13.78 -5.51
CA ILE A 83 8.85 -13.42 -4.56
C ILE A 83 10.19 -13.89 -5.12
N ASN A 84 11.14 -12.97 -5.23
CA ASN A 84 12.49 -13.19 -5.75
C ASN A 84 13.53 -12.36 -4.97
N ASN A 85 14.80 -12.44 -5.34
CA ASN A 85 15.88 -11.74 -4.64
C ASN A 85 15.75 -10.21 -4.69
N ASP A 86 15.06 -9.66 -5.68
CA ASP A 86 14.91 -8.21 -5.86
C ASP A 86 13.83 -7.62 -4.94
N ASN A 87 12.74 -8.37 -4.70
CA ASN A 87 11.61 -7.88 -3.91
C ASN A 87 11.50 -8.50 -2.50
N VAL A 88 12.16 -9.63 -2.21
CA VAL A 88 12.02 -10.31 -0.91
C VAL A 88 12.38 -9.41 0.27
N THR A 89 13.47 -8.63 0.14
CA THR A 89 13.89 -7.71 1.20
C THR A 89 12.88 -6.58 1.40
N ILE A 90 12.37 -6.02 0.31
CA ILE A 90 11.35 -4.96 0.35
C ILE A 90 10.08 -5.48 1.01
N LEU A 91 9.57 -6.64 0.58
CA LEU A 91 8.37 -7.27 1.13
C LEU A 91 8.54 -7.65 2.60
N LEU A 92 9.72 -8.09 3.02
CA LEU A 92 9.99 -8.37 4.44
C LEU A 92 9.99 -7.08 5.28
N VAL A 93 10.63 -6.02 4.82
CA VAL A 93 10.71 -4.73 5.53
C VAL A 93 9.32 -4.08 5.62
N LEU A 94 8.62 -3.98 4.49
CA LEU A 94 7.29 -3.38 4.43
C LEU A 94 6.24 -4.27 5.10
N GLY A 95 6.32 -5.59 4.91
CA GLY A 95 5.49 -6.56 5.60
C GLY A 95 5.57 -6.40 7.12
N ASN A 96 6.79 -6.20 7.60
CA ASN A 96 7.06 -5.96 9.01
C ASN A 96 6.49 -4.64 9.53
N LYS A 97 6.38 -3.61 8.68
CA LYS A 97 5.90 -2.25 9.00
C LYS A 97 4.37 -2.15 8.92
N PHE A 98 3.78 -2.71 7.87
CA PHE A 98 2.36 -2.54 7.56
C PHE A 98 1.50 -3.76 7.87
N LEU A 99 2.04 -4.97 7.94
CA LEU A 99 1.22 -6.19 8.03
C LEU A 99 1.23 -6.85 9.43
N ARG A 100 2.07 -6.39 10.37
CA ARG A 100 2.19 -6.97 11.73
C ARG A 100 1.37 -6.22 12.79
N GLU A 101 0.95 -6.97 13.82
CA GLU A 101 -0.02 -6.58 14.86
C GLU A 101 0.55 -5.75 16.04
N LYS A 102 1.58 -4.91 15.89
CA LYS A 102 2.06 -4.07 17.01
C LYS A 102 1.66 -2.61 16.89
N LEU A 103 0.64 -2.22 17.65
CA LEU A 103 0.42 -0.85 18.13
C LEU A 103 0.13 -0.92 19.64
N PRO A 104 1.11 -0.56 20.49
CA PRO A 104 1.03 0.74 21.15
C PRO A 104 2.38 1.48 21.14
N ASP A 105 2.30 2.82 21.13
CA ASP A 105 3.40 3.79 20.95
C ASP A 105 3.83 4.10 19.51
N LEU A 106 2.86 4.21 18.60
CA LEU A 106 3.02 5.14 17.48
C LEU A 106 2.95 6.56 18.07
N LYS A 107 4.10 7.13 18.45
CA LYS A 107 4.19 8.59 18.55
C LYS A 107 4.02 9.16 17.15
N ILE A 108 2.80 9.61 16.90
CA ILE A 108 2.36 10.39 15.76
C ILE A 108 3.37 11.53 15.56
N GLY A 109 4.06 11.51 14.42
CA GLY A 109 5.05 12.53 14.11
C GLY A 109 5.62 12.48 12.70
N SER A 110 5.70 11.30 12.04
CA SER A 110 6.47 11.27 10.78
C SER A 110 6.04 10.27 9.70
N VAL A 111 5.09 9.36 9.90
CA VAL A 111 4.83 8.33 8.86
C VAL A 111 3.59 8.62 8.02
N LEU A 112 2.52 9.12 8.64
CA LEU A 112 1.24 9.37 7.99
C LEU A 112 0.76 10.80 8.27
N LYS A 113 0.53 11.58 7.23
CA LYS A 113 -0.20 12.85 7.31
C LYS A 113 -1.58 12.62 6.71
N ILE A 114 -2.59 13.07 7.43
CA ILE A 114 -4.00 12.88 7.07
C ILE A 114 -4.52 14.22 6.53
N SER A 115 -5.28 14.15 5.44
CA SER A 115 -6.12 15.26 5.00
C SER A 115 -7.57 14.78 5.00
N SER A 116 -8.38 15.35 5.87
CA SER A 116 -9.84 15.19 5.91
C SER A 116 -10.45 16.44 5.29
N HIS A 117 -11.39 16.29 4.35
CA HIS A 117 -12.10 17.44 3.76
C HIS A 117 -13.35 17.81 4.54
#